data_AF-A0A8B9M7D5-F1
#
_entry.id   AF-A0A8B9M7D5-F1
#
_cell.length_a   1.000
_cell.length_b   1.000
_cell.length_c   1.000
_cell.angle_alpha   90.00
_cell.angle_beta   90.00
_cell.angle_gamma   90.00
#
_symmetry.space_group_name_H-M   'P 1'
#
loop_
_entity.id
_entity.type
_entity.pdbx_description
1 polymer ?
#
loop_
_entity_poly.entity_id
_entity_poly.type
_entity_poly.pdbx_seq_one_letter_code
_entity_poly.pdbx_strand_id
1 'polypeptide(L)'
;MWGLLRACGALRAAASHPMAVSRPTAARSSTATAGIIVIGDEILKGQTQDTNSFFMCRRLRALGVRVARISVVPDEVDAIAGEVAVFAARFTYVLTSGGIGPTHDDVTFEAVARAFGERVIPHPELVALVHKFFGKTDAQCPEMKLARVPESSYLNYGTDGCTGGTFKYPLVSVRNVYIFPGIPALMERALDGLTHLFRSEQTRFHTRTIYVAADEILITPVLDQANATFQGRVSLGSYPDWANNYYRVKLTLDSESEQDLEEAYRFLIEKLPPGVVVPLVTDCVSPAAAEVYGLAESGSALGQKVAAALRTIEEALDRYSLAQLCVGFNGGKDCTALLHLVHAAVERYPAAGLNWPGLGQG
;
A
#
# COMPACT_ATOMS: atom_id res chain seq x y z
N MET A 1 27.71 -7.59 -6.36
CA MET A 1 27.64 -8.92 -7.02
C MET A 1 26.42 -8.97 -7.96
N TRP A 2 26.39 -8.04 -8.91
CA TRP A 2 25.33 -7.89 -9.92
C TRP A 2 26.02 -7.44 -11.20
N GLY A 3 25.98 -8.28 -12.23
CA GLY A 3 26.58 -8.04 -13.53
C GLY A 3 26.19 -9.15 -14.48
N LEU A 4 25.79 -8.76 -15.69
CA LEU A 4 25.39 -9.57 -16.85
C LEU A 4 23.93 -10.04 -16.92
N LEU A 5 23.10 -9.08 -17.35
CA LEU A 5 22.09 -9.28 -18.38
C LEU A 5 22.73 -9.74 -19.71
N ARG A 6 21.94 -10.49 -20.50
CA ARG A 6 22.09 -10.94 -21.90
C ARG A 6 22.62 -12.37 -22.11
N ALA A 7 21.68 -13.28 -22.43
CA ALA A 7 21.82 -14.20 -23.57
C ALA A 7 20.48 -14.91 -23.87
N CYS A 8 20.18 -15.04 -25.16
CA CYS A 8 19.03 -15.70 -25.77
C CYS A 8 18.88 -17.19 -25.40
N GLY A 9 17.65 -17.68 -25.54
CA GLY A 9 17.35 -19.11 -25.70
C GLY A 9 15.87 -19.42 -25.48
N ALA A 10 15.08 -19.43 -26.56
CA ALA A 10 13.70 -19.88 -26.52
C ALA A 10 13.65 -21.39 -26.30
N LEU A 11 12.99 -21.84 -25.22
CA LEU A 11 12.61 -23.23 -25.02
C LEU A 11 11.10 -23.29 -24.85
N ARG A 12 10.44 -24.02 -25.76
CA ARG A 12 9.01 -24.32 -25.73
C ARG A 12 8.74 -25.27 -24.56
N ALA A 13 7.89 -24.87 -23.62
CA ALA A 13 7.33 -25.74 -22.61
C ALA A 13 6.06 -26.41 -23.16
N ALA A 14 5.97 -27.73 -23.00
CA ALA A 14 4.79 -28.53 -23.33
C ALA A 14 3.68 -28.28 -22.30
N ALA A 15 2.46 -28.04 -22.78
CA ALA A 15 1.29 -27.80 -21.95
C ALA A 15 0.76 -29.11 -21.34
N SER A 16 0.76 -29.21 -20.02
CA SER A 16 -0.05 -30.18 -19.27
C SER A 16 -1.32 -29.50 -18.76
N HIS A 17 -2.46 -30.15 -19.00
CA HIS A 17 -3.80 -29.65 -18.65
C HIS A 17 -4.00 -29.59 -17.13
N PRO A 18 -4.64 -28.53 -16.58
CA PRO A 18 -5.07 -28.52 -15.18
C PRO A 18 -6.34 -29.37 -15.01
N MET A 19 -6.28 -30.36 -14.11
CA MET A 19 -7.46 -31.07 -13.61
C MET A 19 -8.26 -30.10 -12.70
N ALA A 20 -9.54 -29.96 -13.00
CA ALA A 20 -10.46 -29.06 -12.33
C ALA A 20 -10.68 -29.47 -10.86
N VAL A 21 -10.40 -28.56 -9.94
CA VAL A 21 -10.79 -28.67 -8.52
C VAL A 21 -12.29 -28.41 -8.43
N SER A 22 -13.03 -29.37 -7.90
CA SER A 22 -14.48 -29.28 -7.69
C SER A 22 -14.83 -28.18 -6.69
N ARG A 23 -15.55 -27.14 -7.14
CA ARG A 23 -16.12 -26.09 -6.29
C ARG A 23 -17.34 -26.62 -5.51
N PRO A 24 -17.42 -26.39 -4.19
CA PRO A 24 -18.66 -26.63 -3.44
C PRO A 24 -19.75 -25.66 -3.89
N THR A 25 -20.98 -26.18 -3.93
CA THR A 25 -22.22 -25.51 -4.35
C THR A 25 -22.65 -24.38 -3.43
N ALA A 26 -23.00 -23.24 -4.06
CA ALA A 26 -23.81 -22.10 -3.61
C ALA A 26 -24.13 -21.98 -2.11
N ALA A 27 -23.27 -21.26 -1.39
CA ALA A 27 -23.64 -20.49 -0.21
C ALA A 27 -23.51 -18.99 -0.56
N ARG A 28 -24.34 -18.12 0.05
CA ARG A 28 -24.35 -16.65 -0.13
C ARG A 28 -22.94 -16.10 -0.40
N SER A 29 -22.78 -15.24 -1.42
CA SER A 29 -21.50 -14.66 -1.85
C SER A 29 -20.74 -14.01 -0.68
N SER A 30 -19.95 -14.81 0.03
CA SER A 30 -19.19 -14.33 1.17
C SER A 30 -17.87 -13.77 0.65
N THR A 31 -17.66 -12.48 0.85
CA THR A 31 -16.39 -11.80 0.55
C THR A 31 -15.21 -12.61 1.07
N ALA A 32 -14.28 -12.94 0.17
CA ALA A 32 -13.09 -13.72 0.49
C ALA A 32 -12.29 -13.03 1.59
N THR A 33 -11.77 -13.82 2.54
CA THR A 33 -11.04 -13.31 3.69
C THR A 33 -9.58 -13.73 3.68
N ALA A 34 -8.71 -12.88 4.21
CA ALA A 34 -7.31 -13.19 4.40
C ALA A 34 -6.87 -13.01 5.86
N GLY A 35 -6.00 -13.90 6.31
CA GLY A 35 -5.17 -13.71 7.50
C GLY A 35 -3.71 -13.54 7.10
N ILE A 36 -3.01 -12.61 7.73
CA ILE A 36 -1.57 -12.37 7.49
C ILE A 36 -0.78 -12.77 8.75
N ILE A 37 0.27 -13.55 8.57
CA ILE A 37 1.20 -13.94 9.64
C ILE A 37 2.58 -13.38 9.29
N VAL A 38 3.03 -12.40 10.05
CA VAL A 38 4.38 -11.83 9.96
C VAL A 38 5.27 -12.64 10.89
N ILE A 39 6.36 -13.16 10.36
CA ILE A 39 7.30 -14.04 11.07
C ILE A 39 8.63 -13.30 11.12
N GLY A 40 9.06 -12.96 12.33
CA GLY A 40 10.28 -12.18 12.52
C GLY A 40 10.43 -11.63 13.93
N ASP A 41 11.44 -12.13 14.63
CA ASP A 41 11.86 -11.67 15.95
C ASP A 41 12.19 -10.18 15.98
N GLU A 42 12.75 -9.63 14.90
CA GLU A 42 13.10 -8.22 14.74
C GLU A 42 11.87 -7.31 14.71
N ILE A 43 10.74 -7.82 14.22
CA ILE A 43 9.45 -7.11 14.24
C ILE A 43 8.92 -7.06 15.67
N LEU A 44 8.95 -8.20 16.38
CA LEU A 44 8.53 -8.26 17.78
C LEU A 44 9.41 -7.40 18.71
N LYS A 45 10.71 -7.29 18.40
CA LYS A 45 11.66 -6.43 19.11
C LYS A 45 11.54 -4.94 18.74
N GLY A 46 10.72 -4.61 17.74
CA GLY A 46 10.54 -3.23 17.25
C GLY A 46 11.79 -2.66 16.56
N GLN A 47 12.71 -3.51 16.10
CA GLN A 47 13.93 -3.08 15.40
C GLN A 47 13.64 -2.74 13.93
N THR A 48 12.66 -3.44 13.36
CA THR A 48 12.21 -3.24 11.98
C THR A 48 10.72 -2.92 12.01
N GLN A 49 10.32 -1.87 11.31
CA GLN A 49 8.91 -1.57 11.10
C GLN A 49 8.35 -2.53 10.05
N ASP A 50 7.26 -3.22 10.38
CA ASP A 50 6.55 -4.06 9.42
C ASP A 50 5.85 -3.22 8.35
N THR A 51 6.43 -3.19 7.15
CA THR A 51 5.84 -2.60 5.94
C THR A 51 5.11 -3.63 5.08
N ASN A 52 5.39 -4.93 5.31
CA ASN A 52 4.89 -6.00 4.46
C ASN A 52 3.39 -6.20 4.65
N SER A 53 2.92 -6.26 5.91
CA SER A 53 1.49 -6.43 6.18
C SER A 53 0.68 -5.23 5.68
N PHE A 54 1.23 -4.01 5.76
CA PHE A 54 0.61 -2.82 5.19
C PHE A 54 0.43 -2.93 3.67
N PHE A 55 1.49 -3.30 2.94
CA PHE A 55 1.41 -3.50 1.50
C PHE A 55 0.41 -4.62 1.13
N MET A 56 0.50 -5.76 1.82
CA MET A 56 -0.41 -6.89 1.61
C MET A 56 -1.87 -6.48 1.83
N CYS A 57 -2.18 -5.71 2.88
CA CYS A 57 -3.53 -5.22 3.15
C CYS A 57 -4.06 -4.33 2.03
N ARG A 58 -3.26 -3.35 1.58
CA ARG A 58 -3.65 -2.49 0.46
C ARG A 58 -3.87 -3.29 -0.82
N ARG A 59 -2.99 -4.25 -1.09
CA ARG A 59 -3.03 -5.03 -2.32
C ARG A 59 -4.18 -6.02 -2.35
N LEU A 60 -4.38 -6.79 -1.28
CA LEU A 60 -5.51 -7.72 -1.14
C LEU A 60 -6.85 -6.99 -1.20
N ARG A 61 -6.96 -5.83 -0.56
CA ARG A 61 -8.14 -4.97 -0.65
C ARG A 61 -8.43 -4.57 -2.10
N ALA A 62 -7.42 -4.12 -2.85
CA ALA A 62 -7.59 -3.80 -4.27
C ALA A 62 -7.99 -5.01 -5.13
N LEU A 63 -7.73 -6.23 -4.65
CA LEU A 63 -8.11 -7.49 -5.28
C LEU A 63 -9.48 -8.02 -4.80
N GLY A 64 -10.21 -7.28 -3.97
CA GLY A 64 -11.52 -7.71 -3.46
C GLY A 64 -11.45 -8.72 -2.31
N VAL A 65 -10.31 -8.79 -1.60
CA VAL A 65 -10.12 -9.66 -0.44
C VAL A 65 -10.05 -8.83 0.84
N ARG A 66 -10.88 -9.20 1.83
CA ARG A 66 -10.90 -8.55 3.14
C ARG A 66 -9.85 -9.19 4.05
N VAL A 67 -8.82 -8.44 4.42
CA VAL A 67 -7.91 -8.87 5.51
C VAL A 67 -8.66 -8.76 6.83
N ALA A 68 -8.76 -9.86 7.56
CA ALA A 68 -9.55 -9.96 8.80
C ALA A 68 -8.67 -10.02 10.05
N ARG A 69 -7.42 -10.47 9.94
CA ARG A 69 -6.47 -10.52 11.06
C ARG A 69 -5.04 -10.47 10.56
N ILE A 70 -4.19 -9.76 11.28
CA ILE A 70 -2.73 -9.81 11.16
C ILE A 70 -2.21 -10.34 12.50
N SER A 71 -1.22 -11.22 12.46
CA SER A 71 -0.51 -11.73 13.63
C SER A 71 0.99 -11.62 13.40
N VAL A 72 1.74 -11.30 14.45
CA VAL A 72 3.20 -11.27 14.42
C VAL A 72 3.69 -12.33 15.39
N VAL A 73 4.54 -13.25 14.94
CA VAL A 73 5.02 -14.41 15.70
C VAL A 73 6.55 -14.51 15.65
N PRO A 74 7.20 -15.09 16.69
CA PRO A 74 8.64 -15.28 16.68
C PRO A 74 9.06 -16.35 15.66
N ASP A 75 10.36 -16.41 15.35
CA ASP A 75 11.00 -17.41 14.48
C ASP A 75 11.08 -18.80 15.15
N GLU A 76 9.96 -19.28 15.68
CA GLU A 76 9.83 -20.55 16.37
C GLU A 76 8.80 -21.45 15.68
N VAL A 77 9.22 -22.68 15.38
CA VAL A 77 8.42 -23.67 14.64
C VAL A 77 7.02 -23.85 15.25
N ASP A 78 6.93 -23.96 16.57
CA ASP A 78 5.67 -24.29 17.25
C ASP A 78 4.72 -23.09 17.30
N ALA A 79 5.27 -21.88 17.47
CA ALA A 79 4.50 -20.64 17.43
C ALA A 79 3.90 -20.39 16.03
N ILE A 80 4.74 -20.51 14.99
CA ILE A 80 4.31 -20.35 13.60
C ILE A 80 3.29 -21.45 13.24
N ALA A 81 3.56 -22.72 13.57
CA ALA A 81 2.68 -23.83 13.23
C ALA A 81 1.30 -23.70 13.87
N GLY A 82 1.25 -23.27 15.14
CA GLY A 82 -0.01 -23.02 15.86
C GLY A 82 -0.84 -21.92 15.20
N GLU A 83 -0.22 -20.79 14.87
CA GLU A 83 -0.92 -19.67 14.23
C GLU A 83 -1.38 -20.02 12.81
N VAL A 84 -0.54 -20.71 12.03
CA VAL A 84 -0.90 -21.23 10.70
C VAL A 84 -2.11 -22.16 10.77
N ALA A 85 -2.15 -23.10 11.71
CA ALA A 85 -3.28 -24.00 11.87
C ALA A 85 -4.58 -23.25 12.18
N VAL A 86 -4.53 -22.27 13.09
CA VAL A 86 -5.68 -21.42 13.44
C VAL A 86 -6.15 -20.58 12.23
N PHE A 87 -5.22 -20.00 11.48
CA PHE A 87 -5.53 -19.12 10.37
C PHE A 87 -6.07 -19.91 9.18
N ALA A 88 -5.45 -21.04 8.84
CA ALA A 88 -5.83 -21.89 7.72
C ALA A 88 -7.26 -22.42 7.86
N ALA A 89 -7.71 -22.70 9.09
CA ALA A 89 -9.08 -23.14 9.36
C ALA A 89 -10.12 -22.00 9.28
N ARG A 90 -9.70 -20.74 9.42
CA ARG A 90 -10.62 -19.58 9.58
C ARG A 90 -10.75 -18.70 8.34
N PHE A 91 -9.71 -18.62 7.51
CA PHE A 91 -9.65 -17.65 6.41
C PHE A 91 -9.58 -18.33 5.05
N THR A 92 -10.07 -17.65 4.01
CA THR A 92 -9.96 -18.14 2.63
C THR A 92 -8.51 -18.24 2.19
N TYR A 93 -7.71 -17.23 2.56
CA TYR A 93 -6.28 -17.15 2.26
C TYR A 93 -5.49 -16.89 3.55
N VAL A 94 -4.32 -17.52 3.67
CA VAL A 94 -3.33 -17.20 4.69
C VAL A 94 -2.05 -16.81 4.00
N LEU A 95 -1.53 -15.62 4.29
CA LEU A 95 -0.26 -15.15 3.75
C LEU A 95 0.73 -15.09 4.90
N THR A 96 1.88 -15.75 4.76
CA THR A 96 3.00 -15.57 5.68
C THR A 96 4.03 -14.64 5.06
N SER A 97 4.80 -13.93 5.87
CA SER A 97 5.93 -13.10 5.43
C SER A 97 7.10 -13.28 6.39
N GLY A 98 8.21 -13.85 5.91
CA GLY A 98 9.43 -14.06 6.71
C GLY A 98 9.76 -15.53 6.95
N GLY A 99 10.99 -15.78 7.44
CA GLY A 99 11.48 -17.09 7.84
C GLY A 99 11.67 -18.12 6.72
N ILE A 100 12.04 -17.70 5.50
CA ILE A 100 12.19 -18.60 4.32
C ILE A 100 13.59 -18.57 3.68
N GLY A 101 14.54 -17.86 4.26
CA GLY A 101 15.93 -17.84 3.81
C GLY A 101 16.72 -19.10 4.20
N PRO A 102 18.04 -19.06 3.99
CA PRO A 102 18.92 -20.20 4.27
C PRO A 102 19.42 -20.25 5.73
N THR A 103 19.12 -19.27 6.59
CA THR A 103 19.68 -19.21 7.95
C THR A 103 18.94 -20.14 8.90
N HIS A 104 19.45 -20.32 10.12
CA HIS A 104 18.96 -21.34 11.06
C HIS A 104 17.58 -21.01 11.64
N ASP A 105 17.31 -19.72 11.81
CA ASP A 105 16.05 -19.09 12.22
C ASP A 105 14.97 -19.08 11.12
N ASP A 106 15.32 -19.29 9.85
CA ASP A 106 14.34 -19.35 8.75
C ASP A 106 13.51 -20.66 8.74
N VAL A 107 12.53 -20.80 9.63
CA VAL A 107 11.85 -22.09 9.89
C VAL A 107 10.40 -22.18 9.37
N THR A 108 9.98 -21.27 8.49
CA THR A 108 8.57 -21.18 8.05
C THR A 108 8.11 -22.42 7.29
N PHE A 109 8.95 -23.03 6.45
CA PHE A 109 8.56 -24.26 5.74
C PHE A 109 8.37 -25.45 6.70
N GLU A 110 9.27 -25.60 7.67
CA GLU A 110 9.16 -26.59 8.74
C GLU A 110 7.90 -26.39 9.58
N ALA A 111 7.59 -25.15 9.94
CA ALA A 111 6.40 -24.81 10.70
C ALA A 111 5.10 -25.08 9.94
N VAL A 112 5.04 -24.73 8.65
CA VAL A 112 3.85 -25.02 7.82
C VAL A 112 3.68 -26.52 7.63
N ALA A 113 4.75 -27.29 7.43
CA ALA A 113 4.67 -28.75 7.41
C ALA A 113 4.11 -29.30 8.73
N ARG A 114 4.62 -28.81 9.87
CA ARG A 114 4.14 -29.21 11.20
C ARG A 114 2.66 -28.88 11.42
N ALA A 115 2.20 -27.70 11.01
CA ALA A 115 0.81 -27.27 11.13
C ALA A 115 -0.16 -28.25 10.44
N PHE A 116 0.30 -28.89 9.37
CA PHE A 116 -0.52 -29.80 8.56
C PHE A 116 -0.20 -31.29 8.76
N GLY A 117 0.75 -31.62 9.65
CA GLY A 117 1.16 -33.00 9.94
C GLY A 117 1.93 -33.66 8.79
N GLU A 118 2.67 -32.87 8.01
CA GLU A 118 3.38 -33.31 6.81
C GLU A 118 4.90 -33.29 7.03
N ARG A 119 5.64 -33.97 6.13
CA ARG A 119 7.11 -33.95 6.14
C ARG A 119 7.63 -32.83 5.28
N VAL A 120 8.83 -32.34 5.61
CA VAL A 120 9.60 -31.46 4.72
C VAL A 120 10.51 -32.32 3.84
N ILE A 121 10.37 -32.18 2.52
CA ILE A 121 11.11 -32.94 1.51
C ILE A 121 11.80 -32.01 0.51
N PRO A 122 12.92 -32.44 -0.10
CA PRO A 122 13.50 -31.71 -1.22
C PRO A 122 12.56 -31.76 -2.44
N HIS A 123 12.12 -30.59 -2.92
CA HIS A 123 11.32 -30.50 -4.14
C HIS A 123 12.24 -30.49 -5.37
N PRO A 124 12.11 -31.45 -6.32
CA PRO A 124 13.06 -31.61 -7.44
C PRO A 124 13.28 -30.32 -8.26
N GLU A 125 12.20 -29.59 -8.52
CA GLU A 125 12.28 -28.33 -9.26
C GLU A 125 13.01 -27.22 -8.49
N LEU A 126 12.76 -27.08 -7.18
CA LEU A 126 13.46 -26.10 -6.37
C LEU A 126 14.94 -26.46 -6.21
N VAL A 127 15.28 -27.74 -6.12
CA VAL A 127 16.68 -28.21 -6.14
C VAL A 127 17.36 -27.79 -7.44
N ALA A 128 16.71 -27.97 -8.58
CA ALA A 128 17.24 -27.53 -9.87
C ALA A 128 17.40 -26.00 -9.94
N LEU A 129 16.47 -25.24 -9.36
CA LEU A 129 16.58 -23.78 -9.27
C LEU A 129 17.73 -23.36 -8.35
N VAL A 130 17.90 -24.01 -7.19
CA VAL A 130 19.03 -23.74 -6.29
C VAL A 130 20.35 -23.99 -7.00
N HIS A 131 20.46 -25.10 -7.74
CA HIS A 131 21.63 -25.37 -8.56
C HIS A 131 21.86 -24.28 -9.62
N LYS A 132 20.81 -23.88 -10.33
CA LYS A 132 20.88 -22.86 -11.39
C LYS A 132 21.29 -21.47 -10.87
N PHE A 133 20.78 -21.05 -9.71
CA PHE A 133 20.97 -19.69 -9.20
C PHE A 133 22.15 -19.55 -8.25
N PHE A 134 22.47 -20.59 -7.48
CA PHE A 134 23.54 -20.55 -6.47
C PHE A 134 24.74 -21.45 -6.81
N GLY A 135 24.64 -22.25 -7.89
CA GLY A 135 25.71 -23.16 -8.30
C GLY A 135 25.94 -24.32 -7.32
N LYS A 136 25.02 -24.56 -6.38
CA LYS A 136 25.14 -25.57 -5.33
C LYS A 136 24.48 -26.89 -5.73
N THR A 137 25.12 -28.00 -5.43
CA THR A 137 24.61 -29.36 -5.67
C THR A 137 24.64 -30.24 -4.43
N ASP A 138 25.46 -29.88 -3.44
CA ASP A 138 25.56 -30.61 -2.19
C ASP A 138 24.32 -30.32 -1.32
N ALA A 139 23.64 -31.40 -0.93
CA ALA A 139 22.44 -31.36 -0.10
C ALA A 139 22.66 -30.73 1.29
N GLN A 140 23.91 -30.65 1.77
CA GLN A 140 24.25 -30.04 3.07
C GLN A 140 24.49 -28.53 3.00
N CYS A 141 24.51 -27.94 1.80
CA CYS A 141 24.68 -26.49 1.66
C CYS A 141 23.47 -25.73 2.24
N PRO A 142 23.67 -24.60 2.95
CA PRO A 142 22.58 -23.80 3.51
C PRO A 142 21.51 -23.39 2.47
N GLU A 143 21.92 -23.11 1.23
CA GLU A 143 21.02 -22.74 0.14
C GLU A 143 20.03 -23.85 -0.24
N MET A 144 20.35 -25.12 0.05
CA MET A 144 19.43 -26.24 -0.20
C MET A 144 18.20 -26.21 0.72
N LYS A 145 18.24 -25.46 1.83
CA LYS A 145 17.07 -25.22 2.68
C LYS A 145 15.92 -24.61 1.89
N LEU A 146 16.22 -23.73 0.93
CA LEU A 146 15.23 -23.11 0.03
C LEU A 146 14.47 -24.12 -0.84
N ALA A 147 15.03 -25.32 -1.03
CA ALA A 147 14.43 -26.40 -1.80
C ALA A 147 13.71 -27.45 -0.94
N ARG A 148 13.81 -27.36 0.39
CA ARG A 148 13.17 -28.28 1.33
C ARG A 148 11.84 -27.67 1.78
N VAL A 149 10.74 -28.22 1.27
CA VAL A 149 9.39 -27.66 1.45
C VAL A 149 8.42 -28.76 1.92
N PRO A 150 7.24 -28.41 2.46
CA PRO A 150 6.22 -29.41 2.83
C PRO A 150 5.85 -30.32 1.64
N GLU A 151 5.56 -31.60 1.92
CA GLU A 151 5.31 -32.63 0.90
C GLU A 151 4.19 -32.28 -0.09
N SER A 152 3.11 -31.60 0.35
CA SER A 152 2.01 -31.16 -0.53
C SER A 152 2.20 -29.76 -1.16
N SER A 153 3.43 -29.24 -1.18
CA SER A 153 3.73 -27.90 -1.71
C SER A 153 3.37 -27.76 -3.19
N TYR A 154 2.79 -26.60 -3.52
CA TYR A 154 2.55 -26.15 -4.87
C TYR A 154 3.45 -24.94 -5.20
N LEU A 155 3.99 -24.91 -6.42
CA LEU A 155 4.88 -23.86 -6.90
C LEU A 155 4.10 -22.87 -7.77
N ASN A 156 3.96 -21.64 -7.28
CA ASN A 156 3.23 -20.58 -7.97
C ASN A 156 4.20 -19.65 -8.70
N TYR A 157 4.09 -19.59 -10.02
CA TYR A 157 4.91 -18.73 -10.85
C TYR A 157 4.19 -17.43 -11.18
N GLY A 158 4.70 -16.32 -10.63
CA GLY A 158 4.19 -14.99 -10.92
C GLY A 158 4.61 -14.50 -12.30
N THR A 159 3.96 -13.42 -12.76
CA THR A 159 4.33 -12.72 -14.00
C THR A 159 4.94 -11.36 -13.67
N ASP A 160 6.03 -11.02 -14.33
CA ASP A 160 6.68 -9.73 -14.22
C ASP A 160 5.87 -8.67 -14.97
N GLY A 161 5.34 -7.68 -14.24
CA GLY A 161 4.49 -6.64 -14.82
C GLY A 161 5.20 -5.76 -15.85
N CYS A 162 6.53 -5.63 -15.79
CA CYS A 162 7.30 -4.80 -16.72
C CYS A 162 7.64 -5.55 -18.01
N THR A 163 7.94 -6.85 -17.91
CA THR A 163 8.44 -7.64 -19.06
C THR A 163 7.41 -8.62 -19.61
N GLY A 164 6.33 -8.90 -18.89
CA GLY A 164 5.36 -9.96 -19.20
C GLY A 164 5.90 -11.38 -19.03
N GLY A 165 7.16 -11.53 -18.61
CA GLY A 165 7.82 -12.82 -18.45
C GLY A 165 7.44 -13.51 -17.14
N THR A 166 7.46 -14.84 -17.15
CA THR A 166 7.30 -15.64 -15.93
C THR A 166 8.47 -15.42 -14.98
N PHE A 167 8.18 -15.33 -13.68
CA PHE A 167 9.21 -15.29 -12.65
C PHE A 167 10.09 -16.53 -12.69
N LYS A 168 11.37 -16.31 -12.38
CA LYS A 168 12.37 -17.38 -12.41
C LYS A 168 12.37 -18.24 -11.16
N TYR A 169 11.73 -17.77 -10.09
CA TYR A 169 11.63 -18.45 -8.80
C TYR A 169 10.16 -18.40 -8.34
N PRO A 170 9.57 -19.53 -7.90
CA PRO A 170 8.16 -19.58 -7.53
C PRO A 170 7.91 -19.14 -6.09
N LEU A 171 6.66 -18.79 -5.80
CA LEU A 171 6.15 -18.73 -4.43
C LEU A 171 5.60 -20.11 -4.05
N VAL A 172 6.02 -20.63 -2.90
CA VAL A 172 5.53 -21.90 -2.39
C VAL A 172 4.20 -21.68 -1.65
N SER A 173 3.23 -22.57 -1.87
CA SER A 173 1.99 -22.60 -1.10
C SER A 173 1.63 -24.01 -0.68
N VAL A 174 0.96 -24.14 0.46
CA VAL A 174 0.41 -25.40 0.97
C VAL A 174 -1.04 -25.16 1.36
N ARG A 175 -1.97 -25.89 0.74
CA ARG A 175 -3.42 -25.67 0.91
C ARG A 175 -3.77 -24.20 0.62
N ASN A 176 -4.31 -23.46 1.59
CA ASN A 176 -4.63 -22.04 1.50
C ASN A 176 -3.55 -21.11 2.09
N VAL A 177 -2.36 -21.62 2.39
CA VAL A 177 -1.23 -20.87 2.98
C VAL A 177 -0.19 -20.55 1.90
N TYR A 178 0.09 -19.27 1.70
CA TYR A 178 1.01 -18.72 0.71
C TYR A 178 2.22 -18.11 1.43
N ILE A 179 3.41 -18.61 1.12
CA ILE A 179 4.59 -18.40 1.96
C ILE A 179 5.52 -17.37 1.31
N PHE A 180 5.41 -16.10 1.73
CA PHE A 180 6.17 -14.98 1.15
C PHE A 180 7.51 -14.72 1.84
N PRO A 181 8.50 -14.20 1.11
CA PRO A 181 9.76 -13.71 1.69
C PRO A 181 9.52 -12.55 2.65
N GLY A 182 10.41 -12.41 3.64
CA GLY A 182 10.39 -11.28 4.58
C GLY A 182 10.95 -9.98 3.99
N ILE A 183 11.81 -10.05 2.98
CA ILE A 183 12.39 -8.85 2.34
C ILE A 183 11.30 -8.10 1.57
N PRO A 184 11.00 -6.82 1.90
CA PRO A 184 9.85 -6.10 1.33
C PRO A 184 9.80 -6.10 -0.19
N ALA A 185 10.89 -5.73 -0.86
CA ALA A 185 10.94 -5.67 -2.33
C ALA A 185 10.66 -7.03 -3.01
N LEU A 186 11.01 -8.15 -2.37
CA LEU A 186 10.72 -9.48 -2.90
C LEU A 186 9.26 -9.88 -2.64
N MET A 187 8.74 -9.54 -1.47
CA MET A 187 7.36 -9.81 -1.09
C MET A 187 6.39 -9.05 -2.00
N GLU A 188 6.61 -7.74 -2.18
CA GLU A 188 5.79 -6.88 -3.02
C GLU A 188 5.76 -7.39 -4.46
N ARG A 189 6.95 -7.66 -5.02
CA ARG A 189 7.10 -8.22 -6.37
C ARG A 189 6.38 -9.55 -6.53
N ALA A 190 6.51 -10.46 -5.54
CA ALA A 190 5.85 -11.76 -5.58
C ALA A 190 4.33 -11.61 -5.59
N LEU A 191 3.78 -10.77 -4.70
CA LEU A 191 2.33 -10.57 -4.60
C LEU A 191 1.76 -9.90 -5.85
N ASP A 192 2.46 -8.91 -6.40
CA ASP A 192 2.05 -8.25 -7.64
C ASP A 192 2.03 -9.20 -8.84
N GLY A 193 3.03 -10.08 -8.95
CA GLY A 193 3.06 -11.08 -10.02
C GLY A 193 2.02 -12.19 -9.87
N LEU A 194 1.43 -12.35 -8.68
CA LEU A 194 0.52 -13.43 -8.32
C LEU A 194 -0.91 -12.95 -8.02
N THR A 195 -1.25 -11.73 -8.41
CA THR A 195 -2.59 -11.13 -8.17
C THR A 195 -3.76 -12.00 -8.63
N HIS A 196 -3.57 -12.81 -9.68
CA HIS A 196 -4.59 -13.72 -10.21
C HIS A 196 -5.03 -14.80 -9.21
N LEU A 197 -4.19 -15.16 -8.23
CA LEU A 197 -4.53 -16.14 -7.20
C LEU A 197 -5.52 -15.61 -6.17
N PHE A 198 -5.49 -14.30 -5.92
CA PHE A 198 -6.26 -13.66 -4.85
C PHE A 198 -7.43 -12.83 -5.38
N ARG A 199 -7.51 -12.58 -6.69
CA ARG A 199 -8.52 -11.69 -7.27
C ARG A 199 -9.93 -12.26 -7.09
N SER A 200 -10.78 -11.49 -6.42
CA SER A 200 -12.23 -11.67 -6.38
C SER A 200 -12.88 -10.66 -7.33
N GLU A 201 -13.68 -11.14 -8.27
CA GLU A 201 -14.51 -10.28 -9.13
C GLU A 201 -15.85 -9.91 -8.46
N GLN A 202 -16.21 -10.63 -7.38
CA GLN A 202 -17.50 -10.51 -6.71
C GLN A 202 -17.52 -9.37 -5.69
N THR A 203 -16.35 -8.99 -5.17
CA THR A 203 -16.23 -7.98 -4.12
C THR A 203 -15.38 -6.82 -4.62
N ARG A 204 -15.89 -5.61 -4.45
CA ARG A 204 -15.11 -4.37 -4.58
C ARG A 204 -15.32 -3.55 -3.33
N PHE A 205 -14.26 -2.90 -2.86
CA PHE A 205 -14.38 -2.00 -1.73
C PHE A 205 -14.30 -0.56 -2.21
N HIS A 206 -15.23 0.24 -1.73
CA HIS A 206 -15.36 1.65 -2.02
C HIS A 206 -15.09 2.45 -0.74
N THR A 207 -14.30 3.51 -0.86
CA THR A 207 -13.95 4.38 0.27
C THR A 207 -14.22 5.83 -0.08
N ARG A 208 -14.81 6.58 0.86
CA ARG A 208 -14.93 8.04 0.80
C ARG A 208 -14.30 8.64 2.04
N THR A 209 -13.72 9.82 1.88
CA THR A 209 -13.08 10.55 2.98
C THR A 209 -13.71 11.93 3.09
N ILE A 210 -14.03 12.35 4.31
CA ILE A 210 -14.52 13.70 4.62
C ILE A 210 -13.55 14.32 5.60
N TYR A 211 -13.13 15.56 5.34
CA TYR A 211 -12.27 16.32 6.23
C TYR A 211 -13.09 17.38 6.95
N VAL A 212 -12.94 17.43 8.27
CA VAL A 212 -13.76 18.27 9.14
C VAL A 212 -12.86 19.19 9.96
N ALA A 213 -13.08 20.50 9.85
CA ALA A 213 -12.41 21.56 10.59
C ALA A 213 -13.13 21.88 11.92
N ALA A 214 -13.59 20.84 12.62
CA ALA A 214 -14.22 20.93 13.93
C ALA A 214 -13.74 19.79 14.83
N ASP A 215 -13.84 19.98 16.14
CA ASP A 215 -13.45 18.96 17.12
C ASP A 215 -14.35 17.72 17.01
N GLU A 216 -13.77 16.54 17.25
CA GLU A 216 -14.48 15.27 17.17
C GLU A 216 -15.72 15.25 18.07
N ILE A 217 -15.60 15.80 19.29
CA ILE A 217 -16.69 15.88 20.28
C ILE A 217 -17.93 16.60 19.70
N LEU A 218 -17.73 17.63 18.87
CA LEU A 218 -18.84 18.37 18.26
C LEU A 218 -19.64 17.51 17.27
N ILE A 219 -18.95 16.59 16.59
CA ILE A 219 -19.54 15.78 15.52
C ILE A 219 -19.93 14.37 15.98
N THR A 220 -19.49 13.91 17.15
CA THR A 220 -19.80 12.59 17.71
C THR A 220 -21.30 12.23 17.62
N PRO A 221 -22.27 13.10 18.01
CA PRO A 221 -23.68 12.73 17.94
C PRO A 221 -24.16 12.41 16.51
N VAL A 222 -23.60 13.11 15.51
CA VAL A 222 -23.91 12.87 14.09
C VAL A 222 -23.28 11.56 13.63
N LEU A 223 -22.05 11.27 14.08
CA LEU A 223 -21.37 10.01 13.77
C LEU A 223 -22.09 8.80 14.37
N ASP A 224 -22.57 8.90 15.61
CA ASP A 224 -23.34 7.84 16.27
C ASP A 224 -24.65 7.57 15.53
N GLN A 225 -25.35 8.63 15.10
CA GLN A 225 -26.56 8.50 14.31
C GLN A 225 -26.29 7.85 12.95
N ALA A 226 -25.21 8.26 12.27
CA ALA A 226 -24.80 7.67 11.00
C ALA A 226 -24.45 6.19 11.18
N ASN A 227 -23.64 5.85 12.20
CA ASN A 227 -23.26 4.48 12.49
C ASN A 227 -24.47 3.59 12.78
N ALA A 228 -25.45 4.07 13.55
CA ALA A 228 -26.69 3.35 13.82
C ALA A 228 -27.55 3.14 12.56
N THR A 229 -27.58 4.13 11.65
CA THR A 229 -28.39 4.09 10.42
C THR A 229 -27.80 3.18 9.34
N PHE A 230 -26.47 3.15 9.24
CA PHE A 230 -25.75 2.41 8.20
C PHE A 230 -25.03 1.17 8.71
N GLN A 231 -25.31 0.74 9.94
CA GLN A 231 -24.69 -0.42 10.57
C GLN A 231 -24.79 -1.66 9.68
N GLY A 232 -23.64 -2.31 9.45
CA GLY A 232 -23.56 -3.51 8.61
C GLY A 232 -23.57 -3.25 7.10
N ARG A 233 -23.85 -2.03 6.64
CA ARG A 233 -23.74 -1.60 5.23
C ARG A 233 -22.50 -0.74 4.97
N VAL A 234 -22.19 0.17 5.90
CA VAL A 234 -21.05 1.08 5.80
C VAL A 234 -20.28 1.05 7.12
N SER A 235 -18.96 0.92 7.04
CA SER A 235 -18.05 1.11 8.15
C SER A 235 -17.65 2.57 8.22
N LEU A 236 -17.89 3.22 9.37
CA LEU A 236 -17.52 4.60 9.62
C LEU A 236 -16.34 4.65 10.58
N GLY A 237 -15.28 5.35 10.18
CA GLY A 237 -14.10 5.62 11.00
C GLY A 237 -13.90 7.11 11.21
N SER A 238 -13.47 7.49 12.42
CA SER A 238 -13.10 8.85 12.78
C SER A 238 -11.66 8.88 13.26
N TYR A 239 -10.85 9.79 12.70
CA TYR A 239 -9.43 9.91 13.00
C TYR A 239 -9.08 11.38 13.25
N PRO A 240 -8.99 11.79 14.52
CA PRO A 240 -8.50 13.12 14.89
C PRO A 240 -7.04 13.31 14.48
N ASP A 241 -6.72 14.52 14.00
CA ASP A 241 -5.35 14.93 13.70
C ASP A 241 -5.13 16.34 14.28
N TRP A 242 -4.61 16.39 15.51
CA TRP A 242 -4.44 17.64 16.26
C TRP A 242 -3.25 18.46 15.78
N ALA A 243 -2.31 17.86 15.05
CA ALA A 243 -1.14 18.53 14.50
C ALA A 243 -1.45 19.20 13.14
N ASN A 244 -2.59 18.87 12.54
CA ASN A 244 -2.96 19.34 11.22
C ASN A 244 -3.62 20.72 11.27
N ASN A 245 -3.09 21.63 10.46
CA ASN A 245 -3.61 23.00 10.38
C ASN A 245 -4.80 23.14 9.42
N TYR A 246 -5.11 22.09 8.64
CA TYR A 246 -6.09 22.11 7.56
C TYR A 246 -7.45 21.53 7.98
N TYR A 247 -7.43 20.43 8.72
CA TYR A 247 -8.62 19.79 9.30
C TYR A 247 -8.28 19.27 10.69
N ARG A 248 -9.30 19.04 11.51
CA ARG A 248 -9.13 18.46 12.86
C ARG A 248 -9.50 16.99 12.92
N VAL A 249 -10.44 16.55 12.09
CA VAL A 249 -10.89 15.16 12.03
C VAL A 249 -10.97 14.70 10.58
N LYS A 250 -10.40 13.54 10.28
CA LYS A 250 -10.60 12.80 9.04
C LYS A 250 -11.63 11.70 9.29
N LEU A 251 -12.76 11.77 8.60
CA LEU A 251 -13.76 10.72 8.59
C LEU A 251 -13.54 9.84 7.37
N THR A 252 -13.62 8.53 7.53
CA THR A 252 -13.58 7.56 6.43
C THR A 252 -14.84 6.72 6.43
N LEU A 253 -15.47 6.61 5.27
CA LEU A 253 -16.58 5.70 5.02
C LEU A 253 -16.10 4.57 4.13
N ASP A 254 -16.46 3.33 4.48
CA ASP A 254 -16.05 2.14 3.76
C ASP A 254 -17.23 1.21 3.49
N SER A 255 -17.40 0.73 2.25
CA SER A 255 -18.46 -0.23 1.93
C SER A 255 -18.09 -1.13 0.75
N GLU A 256 -18.76 -2.29 0.69
CA GLU A 256 -18.75 -3.17 -0.49
C GLU A 256 -19.76 -2.69 -1.57
N SER A 257 -20.61 -1.69 -1.25
CA SER A 257 -21.65 -1.13 -2.10
C SER A 257 -21.43 0.37 -2.31
N GLU A 258 -21.26 0.77 -3.56
CA GLU A 258 -21.10 2.19 -3.92
C GLU A 258 -22.35 3.02 -3.59
N GLN A 259 -23.54 2.42 -3.71
CA GLN A 259 -24.80 3.09 -3.42
C GLN A 259 -24.97 3.37 -1.92
N ASP A 260 -24.69 2.39 -1.05
CA ASP A 260 -24.78 2.57 0.40
C ASP A 260 -23.73 3.59 0.89
N LEU A 261 -22.54 3.57 0.29
CA LEU A 261 -21.48 4.53 0.59
C LEU A 261 -21.90 5.96 0.26
N GLU A 262 -22.51 6.16 -0.91
CA GLU A 262 -22.97 7.47 -1.36
C GLU A 262 -24.16 7.98 -0.53
N GLU A 263 -25.07 7.09 -0.13
CA GLU A 263 -26.16 7.41 0.80
C GLU A 263 -25.62 7.90 2.16
N ALA A 264 -24.66 7.16 2.73
CA ALA A 264 -24.03 7.53 4.00
C ALA A 264 -23.21 8.81 3.91
N TYR A 265 -22.51 9.02 2.78
CA TYR A 265 -21.77 10.26 2.52
C TYR A 265 -22.71 11.47 2.52
N ARG A 266 -23.82 11.43 1.77
CA ARG A 266 -24.80 12.53 1.74
C ARG A 266 -25.42 12.78 3.10
N PHE A 267 -25.78 11.72 3.81
CA PHE A 267 -26.30 11.83 5.18
C PHE A 267 -25.35 12.63 6.09
N LEU A 268 -24.05 12.33 6.04
CA LEU A 268 -23.06 13.08 6.83
C LEU A 268 -22.93 14.53 6.37
N ILE A 269 -22.86 14.79 5.06
CA ILE A 269 -22.76 16.17 4.55
C ILE A 269 -23.96 17.03 4.95
N GLU A 270 -25.17 16.46 4.99
CA GLU A 270 -26.39 17.17 5.39
C GLU A 270 -26.49 17.40 6.91
N LYS A 271 -25.97 16.47 7.72
CA LYS A 271 -26.11 16.50 9.18
C LYS A 271 -24.95 17.16 9.91
N LEU A 272 -23.77 17.22 9.29
CA LEU A 272 -22.63 17.91 9.86
C LEU A 272 -22.91 19.42 9.97
N PRO A 273 -22.38 20.11 10.99
CA PRO A 273 -22.59 21.55 11.13
C PRO A 273 -22.17 22.33 9.87
N PRO A 274 -22.92 23.36 9.44
CA PRO A 274 -22.58 24.11 8.23
C PRO A 274 -21.18 24.72 8.30
N GLY A 275 -20.41 24.59 7.21
CA GLY A 275 -19.07 25.20 7.08
C GLY A 275 -17.92 24.46 7.77
N VAL A 276 -18.18 23.32 8.43
CA VAL A 276 -17.10 22.52 9.06
C VAL A 276 -16.43 21.55 8.09
N VAL A 277 -17.12 21.16 7.02
CA VAL A 277 -16.54 20.27 6.00
C VAL A 277 -15.63 21.10 5.11
N VAL A 278 -14.36 20.71 5.02
CA VAL A 278 -13.33 21.39 4.24
C VAL A 278 -12.83 20.49 3.11
N PRO A 279 -12.61 21.02 1.89
CA PRO A 279 -12.05 20.23 0.80
C PRO A 279 -10.56 20.03 1.04
N LEU A 280 -10.02 18.81 1.02
CA LEU A 280 -8.55 18.66 1.12
C LEU A 280 -7.89 19.08 -0.21
N VAL A 281 -7.13 20.17 -0.16
CA VAL A 281 -6.25 20.58 -1.26
C VAL A 281 -4.91 19.86 -1.08
N THR A 282 -4.66 18.81 -1.87
CA THR A 282 -3.39 18.06 -1.85
C THR A 282 -2.31 18.72 -2.69
N ASP A 283 -2.70 19.52 -3.68
CA ASP A 283 -1.81 20.33 -4.50
C ASP A 283 -2.11 21.81 -4.26
N CYS A 284 -1.47 22.37 -3.24
CA CYS A 284 -1.61 23.78 -2.89
C CYS A 284 -0.75 24.70 -3.76
N VAL A 285 0.09 24.14 -4.63
CA VAL A 285 1.11 24.90 -5.38
C VAL A 285 0.59 25.22 -6.77
N SER A 286 0.04 24.23 -7.49
CA SER A 286 -0.43 24.42 -8.85
C SER A 286 -1.57 25.45 -9.02
N PRO A 287 -2.56 25.57 -8.11
CA PRO A 287 -3.56 26.64 -8.20
C PRO A 287 -3.06 27.97 -7.63
N ALA A 288 -1.89 28.01 -6.99
CA ALA A 288 -1.45 29.16 -6.20
C ALA A 288 -1.36 30.44 -7.03
N ALA A 289 -0.88 30.38 -8.28
CA ALA A 289 -0.84 31.55 -9.15
C ALA A 289 -2.24 32.12 -9.40
N ALA A 290 -3.17 31.29 -9.82
CA ALA A 290 -4.55 31.71 -10.10
C ALA A 290 -5.23 32.27 -8.85
N GLU A 291 -5.06 31.62 -7.70
CA GLU A 291 -5.67 32.05 -6.43
C GLU A 291 -5.05 33.36 -5.91
N VAL A 292 -3.72 33.50 -5.97
CA VAL A 292 -3.00 34.69 -5.53
C VAL A 292 -3.38 35.91 -6.36
N TYR A 293 -3.38 35.77 -7.70
CA TYR A 293 -3.79 36.87 -8.58
C TYR A 293 -5.30 37.14 -8.50
N GLY A 294 -6.13 36.11 -8.39
CA GLY A 294 -7.57 36.28 -8.13
C GLY A 294 -7.85 37.03 -6.82
N LEU A 295 -7.08 36.75 -5.76
CA LEU A 295 -7.16 37.50 -4.52
C LEU A 295 -6.66 38.94 -4.67
N ALA A 296 -5.56 39.17 -5.39
CA ALA A 296 -5.04 40.50 -5.69
C ALA A 296 -6.07 41.37 -6.45
N GLU A 297 -6.83 40.75 -7.35
CA GLU A 297 -7.86 41.39 -8.19
C GLU A 297 -9.22 41.49 -7.49
N SER A 298 -9.42 40.82 -6.34
CA SER A 298 -10.70 40.77 -5.62
C SER A 298 -11.22 42.12 -5.10
N GLY A 299 -10.38 43.16 -5.04
CA GLY A 299 -10.71 44.47 -4.47
C GLY A 299 -10.82 44.49 -2.94
N SER A 300 -10.64 43.35 -2.26
CA SER A 300 -10.67 43.27 -0.79
C SER A 300 -9.47 43.96 -0.14
N ALA A 301 -9.60 44.34 1.14
CA ALA A 301 -8.50 44.95 1.90
C ALA A 301 -7.25 44.04 1.96
N LEU A 302 -7.45 42.71 2.02
CA LEU A 302 -6.36 41.74 1.93
C LEU A 302 -5.80 41.68 0.50
N GLY A 303 -6.68 41.64 -0.50
CA GLY A 303 -6.31 41.67 -1.92
C GLY A 303 -5.42 42.86 -2.29
N GLN A 304 -5.71 44.05 -1.78
CA GLN A 304 -4.88 45.24 -2.00
C GLN A 304 -3.46 45.08 -1.43
N LYS A 305 -3.31 44.45 -0.26
CA LYS A 305 -2.00 44.13 0.34
C LYS A 305 -1.27 43.09 -0.49
N VAL A 306 -1.97 42.04 -0.93
CA VAL A 306 -1.43 40.99 -1.81
C VAL A 306 -0.95 41.60 -3.13
N ALA A 307 -1.75 42.48 -3.75
CA ALA A 307 -1.37 43.19 -4.98
C ALA A 307 -0.13 44.06 -4.78
N ALA A 308 0.01 44.73 -3.63
CA ALA A 308 1.21 45.51 -3.32
C ALA A 308 2.46 44.63 -3.14
N ALA A 309 2.31 43.48 -2.47
CA ALA A 309 3.39 42.52 -2.29
C ALA A 309 3.82 41.90 -3.64
N LEU A 310 2.86 41.52 -4.50
CA LEU A 310 3.13 41.01 -5.84
C LEU A 310 3.90 42.02 -6.69
N ARG A 311 3.49 43.30 -6.71
CA ARG A 311 4.23 44.37 -7.42
C ARG A 311 5.68 44.46 -6.95
N THR A 312 5.92 44.34 -5.65
CA THR A 312 7.30 44.38 -5.10
C THR A 312 8.15 43.21 -5.60
N ILE A 313 7.55 42.02 -5.71
CA ILE A 313 8.21 40.82 -6.21
C ILE A 313 8.46 40.93 -7.72
N GLU A 314 7.46 41.39 -8.48
CA GLU A 314 7.56 41.61 -9.92
C GLU A 314 8.63 42.66 -10.25
N GLU A 315 8.67 43.78 -9.53
CA GLU A 315 9.74 44.79 -9.66
C GLU A 315 11.14 44.23 -9.36
N ALA A 316 11.24 43.23 -8.47
CA ALA A 316 12.51 42.55 -8.20
C ALA A 316 12.89 41.60 -9.35
N LEU A 317 11.92 40.89 -9.91
CA LEU A 317 12.11 40.01 -11.09
C LEU A 317 12.46 40.80 -12.36
N ASP A 318 11.98 42.04 -12.49
CA ASP A 318 12.36 42.96 -13.57
C ASP A 318 13.84 43.40 -13.46
N ARG A 319 14.39 43.47 -12.23
CA ARG A 319 15.73 44.00 -11.95
C ARG A 319 16.80 42.93 -11.80
N TYR A 320 16.42 41.73 -11.37
CA TYR A 320 17.34 40.66 -11.02
C TYR A 320 16.87 39.35 -11.64
N SER A 321 17.81 38.56 -12.19
CA SER A 321 17.49 37.19 -12.60
C SER A 321 17.16 36.33 -11.38
N LEU A 322 16.41 35.24 -11.58
CA LEU A 322 16.07 34.30 -10.50
C LEU A 322 17.30 33.78 -9.74
N ALA A 323 18.43 33.61 -10.42
CA ALA A 323 19.69 33.17 -9.82
C ALA A 323 20.32 34.21 -8.87
N GLN A 324 19.85 35.46 -8.91
CA GLN A 324 20.32 36.57 -8.07
C GLN A 324 19.35 36.91 -6.93
N LEU A 325 18.21 36.22 -6.86
CA LEU A 325 17.18 36.44 -5.84
C LEU A 325 17.21 35.32 -4.79
N CYS A 326 17.12 35.71 -3.52
CA CYS A 326 17.02 34.79 -2.40
C CYS A 326 15.76 35.10 -1.60
N VAL A 327 14.96 34.07 -1.31
CA VAL A 327 13.81 34.18 -0.39
C VAL A 327 14.22 33.64 0.97
N GLY A 328 14.21 34.50 1.98
CA GLY A 328 14.46 34.09 3.36
C GLY A 328 13.28 33.26 3.90
N PHE A 329 13.55 32.03 4.33
CA PHE A 329 12.55 31.12 4.88
C PHE A 329 12.95 30.65 6.28
N ASN A 330 12.14 30.99 7.28
CA ASN A 330 12.36 30.58 8.67
C ASN A 330 11.33 29.54 9.16
N GLY A 331 10.48 29.01 8.28
CA GLY A 331 9.42 28.07 8.64
C GLY A 331 8.14 28.69 9.20
N GLY A 332 8.08 30.02 9.37
CA GLY A 332 6.91 30.73 9.84
C GLY A 332 5.81 30.87 8.77
N LYS A 333 4.56 31.07 9.22
CA LYS A 333 3.38 31.24 8.35
C LYS A 333 3.55 32.39 7.35
N ASP A 334 4.19 33.48 7.77
CA ASP A 334 4.45 34.64 6.92
C ASP A 334 5.40 34.30 5.76
N CYS A 335 6.43 33.49 6.03
CA CYS A 335 7.35 33.00 5.00
C CYS A 335 6.67 32.02 4.05
N THR A 336 5.73 31.20 4.52
CA THR A 336 4.91 30.34 3.65
C THR A 336 4.05 31.17 2.70
N ALA A 337 3.39 32.22 3.18
CA ALA A 337 2.63 33.13 2.32
C ALA A 337 3.54 33.79 1.27
N LEU A 338 4.74 34.25 1.66
CA LEU A 338 5.72 34.81 0.72
C LEU A 338 6.13 33.81 -0.36
N LEU A 339 6.33 32.52 -0.01
CA LEU A 339 6.66 31.49 -1.01
C LEU A 339 5.55 31.32 -2.06
N HIS A 340 4.27 31.34 -1.65
CA HIS A 340 3.15 31.28 -2.60
C HIS A 340 3.09 32.52 -3.51
N LEU A 341 3.36 33.72 -2.96
CA LEU A 341 3.41 34.96 -3.74
C LEU A 341 4.56 34.94 -4.77
N VAL A 342 5.76 34.50 -4.36
CA VAL A 342 6.92 34.39 -5.25
C VAL A 342 6.66 33.33 -6.32
N HIS A 343 6.14 32.15 -5.94
CA HIS A 343 5.80 31.11 -6.90
C HIS A 343 4.81 31.61 -7.97
N ALA A 344 3.73 32.27 -7.53
CA ALA A 344 2.74 32.88 -8.42
C ALA A 344 3.36 33.89 -9.41
N ALA A 345 4.21 34.79 -8.90
CA ALA A 345 4.86 35.80 -9.73
C ALA A 345 5.83 35.17 -10.75
N VAL A 346 6.61 34.17 -10.34
CA VAL A 346 7.56 33.47 -11.22
C VAL A 346 6.84 32.67 -12.31
N GLU A 347 5.71 32.03 -12.00
CA GLU A 347 4.93 31.25 -12.98
C GLU A 347 4.34 32.15 -14.08
N ARG A 348 3.88 33.36 -13.72
CA ARG A 348 3.31 34.32 -14.67
C ARG A 348 4.38 35.09 -15.46
N TYR A 349 5.62 35.12 -14.98
CA TYR A 349 6.71 35.82 -15.64
C TYR A 349 7.20 34.99 -16.85
N PRO A 350 7.18 35.53 -18.09
CA PRO A 350 7.68 34.79 -19.24
C PRO A 350 9.14 34.40 -19.00
N ALA A 351 9.42 33.10 -19.02
CA ALA A 351 10.79 32.60 -18.96
C ALA A 351 11.55 33.09 -20.19
N ALA A 352 12.24 34.23 -20.07
CA ALA A 352 13.38 34.52 -20.92
C ALA A 352 14.51 33.54 -20.55
N GLY A 353 14.40 32.30 -21.03
CA GLY A 353 15.52 31.38 -21.20
C GLY A 353 16.05 30.62 -19.98
N LEU A 354 15.20 30.06 -19.12
CA LEU A 354 15.64 29.09 -18.11
C LEU A 354 14.87 27.76 -18.26
N ASN A 355 15.50 26.80 -18.93
CA ASN A 355 15.16 25.38 -18.84
C ASN A 355 15.33 24.93 -17.38
N TRP A 356 14.26 24.51 -16.74
CA TRP A 356 14.26 23.87 -15.42
C TRP A 356 14.81 22.44 -15.52
N PRO A 357 15.96 22.08 -14.95
CA PRO A 357 16.33 20.69 -14.77
C PRO A 357 15.82 20.24 -13.40
N GLY A 358 14.69 19.52 -13.36
CA GLY A 358 14.30 18.78 -12.16
C GLY A 358 12.84 18.88 -11.75
N LEU A 359 11.93 18.40 -12.59
CA LEU A 359 10.79 17.60 -12.13
C LEU A 359 10.83 16.32 -12.98
N GLY A 360 11.87 15.52 -12.72
CA GLY A 360 11.91 14.16 -13.21
C GLY A 360 10.86 13.36 -12.46
N GLN A 361 10.04 12.64 -13.21
CA GLN A 361 9.28 11.51 -12.70
C GLN A 361 10.20 10.65 -11.82
N GLY A 362 9.78 10.47 -10.58
CA GLY A 362 10.32 9.52 -9.61
C GLY A 362 9.15 8.93 -8.85
#